data_AF-A0A7J6T2H5-F1
#
_entry.id   AF-A0A7J6T2H5-F1
#
_cell.length_a   1.000
_cell.length_b   1.000
_cell.length_c   1.000
_cell.angle_alpha   90.00
_cell.angle_beta   90.00
_cell.angle_gamma   90.00
#
_symmetry.space_group_name_H-M   'P 1'
#
loop_
_entity.id
_entity.type
_entity.pdbx_description
1 polymer ?
#
loop_
_entity_poly.entity_id
_entity_poly.type
_entity_poly.pdbx_seq_one_letter_code
_entity_poly.pdbx_strand_id
1 'polypeptide(L)'
;LDGAHLSGAGDVYWRVKAEEEGFDRILSYLELVTSTDVGQTIENVDPIEREIKYVPGINHDPRWLCAGRPTLHGLEPGILDVGTFTEFRTGFAKAAVVGRGRLGGIPVGVVLSENRTTTKQLDEEGQPIDCESPPNSASEAGQVWFPDSARKTYEALRDFAQEGLKAILIVANWRGFSGGMRDMYKEILKEGSRIVDALVACEAYDVSVLTYIPPFGELRGGSWVVIDKQIAPNNIVVFADPTSRMNIIEPAGFCKVKFRDNREVTQTIKRLDQQIIQWQKQIDETESADEKLSLQSMIVKRVDELMADYKRVALKFAELQDTPYRAVEKGVIGAVLPFTDSRMRIYWSFRRRMAVYALRRKYVTLSPSTTLSEAEQCIMAWAEDDGVDTKDDKRVAEWAEQRGQESHHASTFAHRFSVVRRTYIQSRVLELASNSSTARSTVAALAAIQSTSGALRRTPLPTNVEGKNSKVRSVSVDAFSASSDVSTHGSPVLVSPGADDMTHRRRCVSSVGAE
;
A
#
# COMPACT_ATOMS: atom_id res chain seq x y z
N LEU A 1 26.35 -27.87 -20.45
CA LEU A 1 25.14 -27.44 -19.73
C LEU A 1 24.36 -26.58 -20.70
N ASP A 2 23.38 -27.16 -21.38
CA ASP A 2 22.62 -26.44 -22.41
C ASP A 2 21.99 -25.19 -21.81
N GLY A 3 22.32 -24.04 -22.40
CA GLY A 3 22.02 -22.72 -21.84
C GLY A 3 20.53 -22.47 -21.59
N ALA A 4 19.63 -23.25 -22.19
CA ALA A 4 18.18 -23.22 -21.96
C ALA A 4 17.81 -23.58 -20.52
N HIS A 5 18.42 -24.60 -19.92
CA HIS A 5 18.06 -25.08 -18.58
C HIS A 5 18.37 -24.06 -17.47
N LEU A 6 19.45 -23.27 -17.62
CA LEU A 6 19.85 -22.28 -16.61
C LEU A 6 18.89 -21.08 -16.53
N SER A 7 18.23 -20.70 -17.63
CA SER A 7 17.24 -19.61 -17.60
C SER A 7 15.90 -20.04 -17.00
N GLY A 8 15.58 -21.33 -17.11
CA GLY A 8 14.35 -21.92 -16.59
C GLY A 8 14.31 -21.99 -15.07
N ALA A 9 15.47 -22.12 -14.42
CA ALA A 9 15.57 -22.22 -12.96
C ALA A 9 15.35 -20.88 -12.23
N GLY A 10 15.55 -19.75 -12.92
CA GLY A 10 15.39 -18.40 -12.35
C GLY A 10 16.68 -17.76 -11.82
N ASP A 11 17.80 -18.46 -11.88
CA ASP A 11 19.10 -17.97 -11.37
C ASP A 11 19.75 -16.93 -12.31
N VAL A 12 19.39 -16.96 -13.59
CA VAL A 12 19.94 -16.06 -14.61
C VAL A 12 19.06 -14.84 -14.81
N TYR A 13 19.63 -13.66 -14.61
CA TYR A 13 18.95 -12.37 -14.82
C TYR A 13 18.74 -12.06 -16.30
N TRP A 14 19.80 -12.13 -17.10
CA TRP A 14 19.75 -11.90 -18.55
C TRP A 14 20.54 -12.95 -19.31
N ARG A 15 20.10 -13.25 -20.52
CA ARG A 15 20.89 -13.98 -21.51
C ARG A 15 21.29 -13.02 -22.60
N VAL A 16 22.60 -12.86 -22.79
CA VAL A 16 23.19 -12.06 -23.87
C VAL A 16 23.86 -12.98 -24.88
N LYS A 17 23.94 -12.53 -26.14
CA LYS A 17 24.60 -13.30 -27.20
C LYS A 17 26.10 -13.02 -27.27
N ALA A 18 26.52 -11.82 -26.84
CA ALA A 18 27.90 -11.35 -26.85
C ALA A 18 28.27 -10.73 -25.50
N GLU A 19 29.57 -10.74 -25.17
CA GLU A 19 30.08 -10.16 -23.92
C GLU A 19 29.90 -8.64 -23.87
N GLU A 20 30.07 -7.95 -25.00
CA GLU A 20 29.85 -6.50 -25.12
C GLU A 20 28.42 -6.11 -24.71
N GLU A 21 27.42 -6.83 -25.22
CA GLU A 21 26.01 -6.65 -24.80
C GLU A 21 25.84 -6.93 -23.30
N GLY A 22 26.58 -7.88 -22.75
CA GLY A 22 26.63 -8.15 -21.32
C GLY A 22 27.12 -6.94 -20.51
N PHE A 23 28.24 -6.34 -20.92
CA PHE A 23 28.78 -5.14 -20.27
C PHE A 23 27.82 -3.95 -20.36
N ASP A 24 27.21 -3.71 -21.53
CA ASP A 24 26.24 -2.63 -21.73
C ASP A 24 25.02 -2.77 -20.81
N ARG A 25 24.54 -4.01 -20.64
CA ARG A 25 23.42 -4.30 -19.73
C ARG A 25 23.78 -4.09 -18.26
N ILE A 26 24.99 -4.47 -17.86
CA ILE A 26 25.49 -4.24 -16.49
C ILE A 26 25.62 -2.74 -16.23
N LEU A 27 26.16 -1.96 -17.18
CA LEU A 27 26.26 -0.50 -17.05
C LEU A 27 24.88 0.14 -16.94
N SER A 28 23.94 -0.23 -17.83
CA SER A 28 22.56 0.24 -17.78
C SER A 28 21.87 -0.06 -16.44
N TYR A 29 22.19 -1.20 -15.83
CA TYR A 29 21.70 -1.57 -14.52
C TYR A 29 22.32 -0.73 -13.41
N LEU A 30 23.64 -0.52 -13.43
CA LEU A 30 24.32 0.30 -12.44
C LEU A 30 23.82 1.75 -12.48
N GLU A 31 23.50 2.29 -13.66
CA GLU A 31 22.89 3.63 -13.79
C GLU A 31 21.53 3.74 -13.09
N LEU A 32 20.77 2.65 -13.00
CA LEU A 32 19.48 2.63 -12.31
C LEU A 32 19.65 2.50 -10.79
N VAL A 33 20.71 1.84 -10.34
CA VAL A 33 20.98 1.60 -8.91
C VAL A 33 21.68 2.79 -8.26
N THR A 34 22.70 3.37 -8.90
CA THR A 34 23.54 4.43 -8.31
C THR A 34 22.90 5.82 -8.29
N SER A 35 21.82 6.02 -9.06
CA SER A 35 21.07 7.29 -9.10
C SER A 35 20.14 7.51 -7.88
N THR A 36 20.18 6.61 -6.90
CA THR A 36 19.28 6.61 -5.72
C THR A 36 19.71 7.57 -4.60
N ASP A 37 20.96 8.05 -4.61
CA ASP A 37 21.40 9.10 -3.68
C ASP A 37 20.91 10.48 -4.17
N VAL A 38 19.83 10.92 -3.52
CA VAL A 38 19.19 12.25 -3.51
C VAL A 38 19.97 13.32 -4.28
N GLY A 39 19.69 13.50 -5.57
CA GLY A 39 20.07 14.74 -6.26
C GLY A 39 20.26 14.67 -7.77
N GLN A 40 20.60 13.53 -8.35
CA GLN A 40 20.80 13.43 -9.81
C GLN A 40 19.60 12.80 -10.48
N THR A 41 18.48 13.54 -10.53
CA THR A 41 17.47 13.27 -11.56
C THR A 41 18.12 13.63 -12.89
N ILE A 42 18.47 12.61 -13.69
CA ILE A 42 18.97 12.80 -15.04
C ILE A 42 17.93 13.63 -15.81
N GLU A 43 18.39 14.58 -16.65
CA GLU A 43 17.50 15.42 -17.45
C GLU A 43 16.47 14.55 -18.16
N ASN A 44 15.20 14.79 -17.83
CA ASN A 44 14.13 13.93 -18.24
C ASN A 44 13.74 14.26 -19.68
N VAL A 45 14.01 13.33 -20.59
CA VAL A 45 13.65 13.43 -22.01
C VAL A 45 12.12 13.33 -22.20
N ASP A 46 11.40 12.68 -21.27
CA ASP A 46 9.98 12.37 -21.40
C ASP A 46 9.10 13.15 -20.39
N PRO A 47 8.28 14.13 -20.81
CA PRO A 47 7.52 14.98 -19.89
C PRO A 47 6.63 14.18 -18.93
N ILE A 48 6.57 14.64 -17.68
CA ILE A 48 5.77 14.00 -16.62
C ILE A 48 4.27 14.23 -16.82
N GLU A 49 3.92 15.41 -17.34
CA GLU A 49 2.53 15.84 -17.53
C GLU A 49 1.84 15.22 -18.75
N ARG A 50 2.54 14.37 -19.51
CA ARG A 50 1.90 13.70 -20.66
C ARG A 50 0.88 12.66 -20.19
N GLU A 51 -0.20 12.57 -20.94
CA GLU A 51 -1.17 11.50 -20.81
C GLU A 51 -0.63 10.18 -21.38
N ILE A 52 -1.09 9.07 -20.80
CA ILE A 52 -0.85 7.72 -21.33
C ILE A 52 -1.84 7.46 -22.46
N LYS A 53 -1.33 7.28 -23.68
CA LYS A 53 -2.16 7.05 -24.87
C LYS A 53 -2.64 5.60 -25.00
N TYR A 54 -1.85 4.66 -24.51
CA TYR A 54 -2.19 3.25 -24.57
C TYR A 54 -3.37 2.95 -23.65
N VAL A 55 -4.45 2.39 -24.20
CA VAL A 55 -5.59 1.90 -23.41
C VAL A 55 -5.55 0.37 -23.44
N PRO A 56 -5.41 -0.29 -22.28
CA PRO A 56 -5.32 -1.74 -22.25
C PRO A 56 -6.67 -2.40 -22.57
N GLY A 57 -6.62 -3.43 -23.43
CA GLY A 57 -7.73 -4.38 -23.60
C GLY A 57 -7.76 -5.44 -22.50
N ILE A 58 -8.73 -6.35 -22.52
CA ILE A 58 -8.86 -7.43 -21.52
C ILE A 58 -7.62 -8.33 -21.52
N ASN A 59 -7.21 -8.80 -22.69
CA ASN A 59 -5.99 -9.59 -22.88
C ASN A 59 -4.96 -8.76 -23.62
N HIS A 60 -3.84 -8.48 -22.98
CA HIS A 60 -2.74 -7.73 -23.55
C HIS A 60 -1.42 -8.17 -22.91
N ASP A 61 -0.30 -7.83 -23.54
CA ASP A 61 1.01 -8.00 -22.92
C ASP A 61 1.19 -6.92 -21.83
N PRO A 62 1.42 -7.29 -20.55
CA PRO A 62 1.55 -6.32 -19.47
C PRO A 62 2.71 -5.34 -19.69
N ARG A 63 3.73 -5.72 -20.48
CA ARG A 63 4.87 -4.85 -20.81
C ARG A 63 4.41 -3.56 -21.48
N TRP A 64 3.29 -3.59 -22.22
CA TRP A 64 2.74 -2.40 -22.89
C TRP A 64 2.20 -1.37 -21.91
N LEU A 65 1.76 -1.77 -20.70
CA LEU A 65 1.33 -0.82 -19.66
C LEU A 65 2.51 0.07 -19.21
N CYS A 66 3.71 -0.50 -19.18
CA CYS A 66 4.91 0.18 -18.70
C CYS A 66 5.72 0.82 -19.82
N ALA A 67 6.16 0.03 -20.79
CA ALA A 67 7.04 0.47 -21.88
C ALA A 67 6.30 1.13 -23.04
N GLY A 68 4.98 0.96 -23.12
CA GLY A 68 4.16 1.38 -24.25
C GLY A 68 4.01 0.30 -25.32
N ARG A 69 3.08 0.53 -26.26
CA ARG A 69 2.76 -0.38 -27.36
C ARG A 69 3.35 0.15 -28.66
N PRO A 70 4.18 -0.64 -29.38
CA PRO A 70 4.58 -0.28 -30.73
C PRO A 70 3.37 -0.42 -31.67
N THR A 71 3.03 0.66 -32.38
CA THR A 71 1.98 0.69 -33.41
C THR A 71 2.58 1.10 -34.76
N LEU A 72 1.81 0.90 -35.84
CA LEU A 72 2.24 1.27 -37.19
C LEU A 72 2.52 2.77 -37.36
N HIS A 73 1.89 3.63 -36.53
CA HIS A 73 2.01 5.08 -36.57
C HIS A 73 2.98 5.65 -35.53
N GLY A 74 3.68 4.79 -34.78
CA GLY A 74 4.61 5.19 -33.73
C GLY A 74 4.44 4.39 -32.43
N LEU A 75 5.13 4.82 -31.37
CA LEU A 75 5.00 4.22 -30.04
C LEU A 75 3.89 4.92 -29.25
N GLU A 76 2.90 4.17 -28.79
CA GLU A 76 1.95 4.64 -27.78
C GLU A 76 2.62 4.50 -26.42
N PRO A 77 2.98 5.60 -25.73
CA PRO A 77 3.79 5.51 -24.54
C PRO A 77 2.97 5.01 -23.34
N GLY A 78 3.61 4.22 -22.47
CA GLY A 78 3.05 3.70 -21.23
C GLY A 78 3.30 4.60 -20.02
N ILE A 79 3.22 4.01 -18.81
CA ILE A 79 3.46 4.70 -17.53
C ILE A 79 4.91 5.17 -17.41
N LEU A 80 5.87 4.34 -17.80
CA LEU A 80 7.30 4.63 -17.63
C LEU A 80 7.83 5.51 -18.78
N ASP A 81 9.03 6.03 -18.57
CA ASP A 81 9.75 6.81 -19.56
C ASP A 81 10.13 5.91 -20.74
N VAL A 82 9.93 6.42 -21.96
CA VAL A 82 10.13 5.66 -23.20
C VAL A 82 11.56 5.09 -23.27
N GLY A 83 11.66 3.78 -23.52
CA GLY A 83 12.94 3.09 -23.69
C GLY A 83 13.70 2.76 -22.39
N THR A 84 13.15 3.08 -21.22
CA THR A 84 13.83 2.86 -19.93
C THR A 84 13.53 1.52 -19.28
N PHE A 85 12.44 0.86 -19.68
CA PHE A 85 12.02 -0.41 -19.08
C PHE A 85 12.93 -1.56 -19.48
N THR A 86 13.54 -2.20 -18.49
CA THR A 86 14.42 -3.36 -18.63
C THR A 86 13.89 -4.52 -17.79
N GLU A 87 13.39 -5.56 -18.48
CA GLU A 87 12.93 -6.79 -17.84
C GLU A 87 14.10 -7.68 -17.42
N PHE A 88 13.98 -8.39 -16.30
CA PHE A 88 14.93 -9.41 -15.87
C PHE A 88 14.23 -10.72 -15.53
N ARG A 89 14.97 -11.83 -15.62
CA ARG A 89 14.47 -13.20 -15.45
C ARG A 89 13.28 -13.51 -16.38
N THR A 90 13.41 -13.16 -17.66
CA THR A 90 12.39 -13.34 -18.70
C THR A 90 12.02 -14.81 -18.93
N GLY A 91 12.98 -15.73 -18.72
CA GLY A 91 12.80 -17.18 -18.91
C GLY A 91 12.03 -17.87 -17.79
N PHE A 92 12.12 -17.36 -16.56
CA PHE A 92 11.56 -17.98 -15.37
C PHE A 92 10.22 -17.35 -14.97
N ALA A 93 9.25 -18.19 -14.60
CA ALA A 93 7.94 -17.80 -14.09
C ALA A 93 7.29 -16.66 -14.88
N LYS A 94 6.90 -16.95 -16.13
CA LYS A 94 6.36 -15.96 -17.09
C LYS A 94 5.03 -15.34 -16.65
N ALA A 95 4.32 -15.95 -15.70
CA ALA A 95 3.12 -15.41 -15.08
C ALA A 95 3.36 -14.08 -14.32
N ALA A 96 4.59 -13.83 -13.87
CA ALA A 96 4.99 -12.56 -13.26
C ALA A 96 6.12 -11.92 -14.07
N VAL A 97 5.96 -10.65 -14.44
CA VAL A 97 6.98 -9.88 -15.15
C VAL A 97 7.60 -8.90 -14.17
N VAL A 98 8.92 -8.92 -14.06
CA VAL A 98 9.68 -8.04 -13.16
C VAL A 98 10.71 -7.28 -13.96
N GLY A 99 10.88 -5.99 -13.65
CA GLY A 99 11.75 -5.11 -14.39
C GLY A 99 12.17 -3.90 -13.60
N ARG A 100 13.05 -3.10 -14.18
CA ARG A 100 13.38 -1.76 -13.69
C ARG A 100 13.06 -0.77 -14.79
N GLY A 101 12.78 0.48 -14.43
CA GLY A 101 12.63 1.55 -15.40
C GLY A 101 12.73 2.90 -14.74
N ARG A 102 12.41 3.96 -15.48
CA ARG A 102 12.34 5.31 -14.93
C ARG A 102 10.95 5.89 -15.06
N LEU A 103 10.58 6.70 -14.08
CA LEU A 103 9.36 7.49 -14.09
C LEU A 103 9.74 8.94 -13.81
N GLY A 104 9.72 9.77 -14.84
CA GLY A 104 10.13 11.16 -14.72
C GLY A 104 11.57 11.33 -14.24
N GLY A 105 12.46 10.43 -14.65
CA GLY A 105 13.85 10.35 -14.20
C GLY A 105 14.08 9.63 -12.85
N ILE A 106 13.03 9.26 -12.11
CA ILE A 106 13.16 8.49 -10.86
C ILE A 106 13.35 7.01 -11.21
N PRO A 107 14.38 6.31 -10.68
CA PRO A 107 14.51 4.87 -10.87
C PRO A 107 13.44 4.12 -10.09
N VAL A 108 12.69 3.26 -10.77
CA VAL A 108 11.56 2.51 -10.22
C VAL A 108 11.73 1.01 -10.48
N GLY A 109 11.59 0.20 -9.44
CA GLY A 109 11.42 -1.26 -9.56
C GLY A 109 9.98 -1.58 -9.93
N VAL A 110 9.76 -2.47 -10.89
CA VAL A 110 8.43 -2.72 -11.47
C VAL A 110 8.07 -4.19 -11.39
N VAL A 111 6.88 -4.49 -10.89
CA VAL A 111 6.30 -5.84 -10.85
C VAL A 111 4.94 -5.81 -11.54
N LEU A 112 4.76 -6.69 -12.52
CA LEU A 112 3.53 -6.81 -13.32
C LEU A 112 3.02 -8.25 -13.31
N SER A 113 1.71 -8.39 -13.46
CA SER A 113 1.05 -9.67 -13.69
C SER A 113 0.84 -9.92 -15.19
N GLU A 114 1.09 -11.13 -15.68
CA GLU A 114 0.76 -11.51 -17.05
C GLU A 114 -0.71 -11.93 -17.16
N ASN A 115 -1.41 -11.37 -18.15
CA ASN A 115 -2.84 -11.62 -18.35
C ASN A 115 -3.10 -12.85 -19.22
N ARG A 116 -2.14 -13.20 -20.08
CA ARG A 116 -2.25 -14.35 -20.99
C ARG A 116 -1.87 -15.63 -20.27
N THR A 117 -2.45 -16.73 -20.71
CA THR A 117 -2.02 -18.07 -20.30
C THR A 117 -0.61 -18.33 -20.82
N THR A 118 0.30 -18.68 -19.93
CA THR A 118 1.70 -18.98 -20.25
C THR A 118 1.95 -20.48 -20.19
N THR A 119 2.76 -21.00 -21.08
CA THR A 119 3.19 -22.40 -21.05
C THR A 119 4.57 -22.50 -20.40
N LYS A 120 4.67 -23.30 -19.35
CA LYS A 120 5.93 -23.68 -18.69
C LYS A 120 6.37 -25.06 -19.20
N GLN A 121 7.63 -25.17 -19.60
CA GLN A 121 8.24 -26.46 -19.91
C GLN A 121 8.79 -27.05 -18.61
N LEU A 122 8.29 -28.21 -18.19
CA LEU A 122 8.69 -28.85 -16.92
C LEU A 122 10.04 -29.57 -17.02
N ASP A 123 10.55 -29.77 -18.24
CA ASP A 123 11.85 -30.42 -18.52
C ASP A 123 13.05 -29.60 -17.97
N GLU A 124 12.80 -28.37 -17.50
CA GLU A 124 13.79 -27.48 -16.88
C GLU A 124 14.01 -27.77 -15.37
N GLU A 125 13.17 -28.60 -14.72
CA GLU A 125 13.25 -28.91 -13.28
C GLU A 125 14.28 -30.03 -12.94
N GLY A 126 15.23 -30.32 -13.83
CA GLY A 126 16.41 -31.14 -13.52
C GLY A 126 16.15 -32.64 -13.36
N GLN A 127 15.05 -33.18 -13.88
CA GLN A 127 14.86 -34.62 -13.96
C GLN A 127 15.88 -35.24 -14.94
N PRO A 128 16.53 -36.37 -14.59
CA PRO A 128 17.35 -37.09 -15.56
C PRO A 128 16.48 -37.43 -16.77
N ILE A 129 17.00 -37.15 -17.96
CA ILE A 129 16.32 -37.43 -19.23
C ILE A 129 16.18 -38.95 -19.35
N ASP A 130 15.08 -39.51 -18.85
CA ASP A 130 14.60 -40.78 -19.35
C ASP A 130 14.16 -40.53 -20.79
N CYS A 131 14.85 -41.15 -21.75
CA CYS A 131 14.75 -40.90 -23.19
C CYS A 131 13.36 -41.12 -23.82
N GLU A 132 12.33 -41.47 -23.04
CA GLU A 132 10.97 -41.78 -23.51
C GLU A 132 9.86 -40.88 -22.93
N SER A 133 10.19 -39.91 -22.06
CA SER A 133 9.19 -38.97 -21.53
C SER A 133 8.85 -37.90 -22.56
N PRO A 134 7.57 -37.70 -22.97
CA PRO A 134 7.21 -36.54 -23.78
C PRO A 134 7.47 -35.25 -22.98
N PRO A 135 7.86 -34.14 -23.64
CA PRO A 135 8.11 -32.87 -22.97
C PRO A 135 6.86 -32.44 -22.21
N ASN A 136 6.96 -32.41 -20.89
CA ASN A 136 5.79 -32.17 -20.05
C ASN A 136 5.58 -30.65 -19.97
N SER A 137 4.61 -30.12 -20.71
CA SER A 137 4.29 -28.69 -20.67
C SER A 137 3.09 -28.44 -19.76
N ALA A 138 3.28 -27.59 -18.76
CA ALA A 138 2.20 -27.12 -17.89
C ALA A 138 1.65 -25.79 -18.41
N SER A 139 0.32 -25.69 -18.48
CA SER A 139 -0.36 -24.45 -18.81
C SER A 139 -0.68 -23.69 -17.52
N GLU A 140 -0.12 -22.50 -17.38
CA GLU A 140 -0.31 -21.59 -16.25
C GLU A 140 -1.27 -20.48 -16.67
N ALA A 141 -2.39 -20.36 -15.95
CA ALA A 141 -3.38 -19.32 -16.22
C ALA A 141 -2.80 -17.93 -15.90
N GLY A 142 -3.10 -16.94 -16.74
CA GLY A 142 -2.80 -15.54 -16.41
C GLY A 142 -3.54 -15.07 -15.18
N GLN A 143 -3.06 -13.99 -14.56
CA GLN A 143 -3.65 -13.37 -13.36
C GLN A 143 -3.67 -14.27 -12.10
N VAL A 144 -2.85 -15.33 -12.04
CA VAL A 144 -2.77 -16.24 -10.90
C VAL A 144 -1.33 -16.34 -10.41
N TRP A 145 -1.13 -16.35 -9.09
CA TRP A 145 0.17 -16.67 -8.51
C TRP A 145 0.37 -18.17 -8.36
N PHE A 146 1.36 -18.68 -9.07
CA PHE A 146 2.00 -19.98 -8.90
C PHE A 146 3.23 -19.89 -7.98
N PRO A 147 3.73 -21.02 -7.45
CA PRO A 147 4.85 -21.02 -6.48
C PRO A 147 6.09 -20.30 -7.00
N ASP A 148 6.41 -20.50 -8.27
CA ASP A 148 7.54 -19.87 -8.95
C ASP A 148 7.32 -18.38 -9.22
N SER A 149 6.10 -17.97 -9.60
CA SER A 149 5.76 -16.56 -9.80
C SER A 149 5.73 -15.77 -8.49
N ALA A 150 5.25 -16.38 -7.40
CA ALA A 150 5.31 -15.82 -6.05
C ALA A 150 6.78 -15.70 -5.61
N ARG A 151 7.59 -16.73 -5.91
CA ARG A 151 9.04 -16.71 -5.65
C ARG A 151 9.74 -15.57 -6.37
N LYS A 152 9.50 -15.45 -7.67
CA LYS A 152 10.03 -14.37 -8.50
C LYS A 152 9.63 -12.98 -7.98
N THR A 153 8.40 -12.85 -7.48
CA THR A 153 7.87 -11.60 -6.95
C THR A 153 8.58 -11.18 -5.66
N TYR A 154 8.67 -12.06 -4.66
CA TYR A 154 9.33 -11.68 -3.40
C TYR A 154 10.84 -11.43 -3.59
N GLU A 155 11.50 -12.21 -4.45
CA GLU A 155 12.93 -12.03 -4.72
C GLU A 155 13.18 -10.69 -5.39
N ALA A 156 12.37 -10.32 -6.39
CA ALA A 156 12.46 -9.02 -7.01
C ALA A 156 12.26 -7.87 -6.00
N LEU A 157 11.26 -7.97 -5.11
CA LEU A 157 11.01 -6.95 -4.08
C LEU A 157 12.18 -6.82 -3.10
N ARG A 158 12.74 -7.96 -2.66
CA ARG A 158 13.90 -7.96 -1.76
C ARG A 158 15.13 -7.38 -2.44
N ASP A 159 15.38 -7.74 -3.69
CA ASP A 159 16.53 -7.29 -4.46
C ASP A 159 16.42 -5.77 -4.69
N PHE A 160 15.23 -5.25 -5.06
CA PHE A 160 14.98 -3.80 -5.16
C PHE A 160 15.24 -3.05 -3.84
N ALA A 161 14.85 -3.63 -2.70
CA ALA A 161 15.07 -3.03 -1.40
C ALA A 161 16.57 -3.00 -1.03
N GLN A 162 17.30 -4.08 -1.30
CA GLN A 162 18.75 -4.18 -1.05
C GLN A 162 19.58 -3.30 -1.99
N GLU A 163 19.13 -3.13 -3.23
CA GLU A 163 19.71 -2.20 -4.21
C GLU A 163 19.55 -0.72 -3.79
N GLY A 164 18.70 -0.44 -2.80
CA GLY A 164 18.46 0.93 -2.32
C GLY A 164 17.47 1.73 -3.17
N LEU A 165 16.75 1.08 -4.09
CA LEU A 165 15.68 1.73 -4.86
C LEU A 165 14.62 2.29 -3.91
N LYS A 166 14.23 3.56 -4.13
CA LYS A 166 13.28 4.26 -3.26
C LYS A 166 11.83 4.18 -3.72
N ALA A 167 11.59 3.69 -4.93
CA ALA A 167 10.28 3.59 -5.53
C ALA A 167 10.07 2.21 -6.17
N ILE A 168 8.98 1.55 -5.80
CA ILE A 168 8.52 0.30 -6.40
C ILE A 168 7.08 0.50 -6.90
N LEU A 169 6.84 0.16 -8.16
CA LEU A 169 5.53 0.16 -8.79
C LEU A 169 5.06 -1.29 -9.00
N ILE A 170 3.97 -1.66 -8.34
CA ILE A 170 3.31 -2.95 -8.51
C ILE A 170 2.04 -2.72 -9.34
N VAL A 171 2.01 -3.17 -10.59
CA VAL A 171 0.77 -3.17 -11.38
C VAL A 171 0.03 -4.48 -11.10
N ALA A 172 -0.93 -4.40 -10.19
CA ALA A 172 -1.58 -5.57 -9.62
C ALA A 172 -2.79 -6.00 -10.47
N ASN A 173 -2.73 -7.22 -10.99
CA ASN A 173 -3.83 -7.87 -11.69
C ASN A 173 -3.83 -9.37 -11.37
N TRP A 174 -4.19 -9.71 -10.13
CA TRP A 174 -4.21 -11.09 -9.62
C TRP A 174 -5.57 -11.45 -9.03
N ARG A 175 -6.15 -12.53 -9.54
CA ARG A 175 -7.40 -13.13 -9.05
C ARG A 175 -7.20 -13.99 -7.80
N GLY A 176 -5.96 -14.39 -7.52
CA GLY A 176 -5.66 -15.23 -6.38
C GLY A 176 -4.37 -16.01 -6.53
N PHE A 177 -4.13 -16.86 -5.54
CA PHE A 177 -3.11 -17.89 -5.57
C PHE A 177 -3.67 -19.17 -6.19
N SER A 178 -2.81 -19.97 -6.82
CA SER A 178 -3.18 -21.30 -7.27
C SER A 178 -3.49 -22.19 -6.07
N GLY A 179 -4.73 -22.68 -6.00
CA GLY A 179 -5.20 -23.62 -4.97
C GLY A 179 -5.10 -25.09 -5.39
N GLY A 180 -4.39 -25.40 -6.48
CA GLY A 180 -4.23 -26.77 -6.96
C GLY A 180 -3.40 -27.62 -6.00
N MET A 181 -3.71 -28.91 -5.86
CA MET A 181 -3.00 -29.82 -4.96
C MET A 181 -1.48 -29.86 -5.22
N ARG A 182 -1.07 -29.79 -6.49
CA ARG A 182 0.35 -29.73 -6.88
C ARG A 182 1.04 -28.47 -6.37
N ASP A 183 0.40 -27.31 -6.50
CA ASP A 183 1.00 -26.02 -6.13
C ASP A 183 1.00 -25.82 -4.61
N MET A 184 0.00 -26.40 -3.93
CA MET A 184 -0.01 -26.52 -2.47
C MET A 184 1.14 -27.39 -1.97
N TYR A 185 1.42 -28.51 -2.65
CA TYR A 185 2.57 -29.36 -2.35
C TYR A 185 3.91 -28.67 -2.63
N LYS A 186 3.97 -27.85 -3.71
CA LYS A 186 5.10 -26.95 -4.00
C LYS A 186 5.14 -25.70 -3.10
N GLU A 187 4.45 -25.74 -1.95
CA GLU A 187 4.59 -24.78 -0.86
C GLU A 187 4.19 -23.33 -1.22
N ILE A 188 3.21 -23.13 -2.09
CA ILE A 188 2.71 -21.79 -2.46
C ILE A 188 2.42 -20.88 -1.26
N LEU A 189 1.94 -21.45 -0.15
CA LEU A 189 1.65 -20.70 1.06
C LEU A 189 2.90 -20.08 1.70
N LYS A 190 4.04 -20.78 1.65
CA LYS A 190 5.32 -20.24 2.15
C LYS A 190 5.84 -19.13 1.25
N GLU A 191 5.68 -19.28 -0.07
CA GLU A 191 6.07 -18.25 -1.03
C GLU A 191 5.18 -17.00 -0.91
N GLY A 192 3.88 -17.20 -0.66
CA GLY A 192 2.94 -16.11 -0.38
C GLY A 192 3.32 -15.32 0.88
N SER A 193 3.74 -15.97 1.96
CA SER A 193 4.19 -15.27 3.17
C SER A 193 5.49 -14.49 2.96
N ARG A 194 6.41 -15.00 2.14
CA ARG A 194 7.66 -14.29 1.82
C ARG A 194 7.43 -12.95 1.09
N ILE A 195 6.34 -12.82 0.33
CA ILE A 195 5.97 -11.53 -0.28
C ILE A 195 5.67 -10.50 0.82
N VAL A 196 4.95 -10.90 1.88
CA VAL A 196 4.64 -10.04 3.02
C VAL A 196 5.94 -9.63 3.73
N ASP A 197 6.83 -10.60 3.99
CA ASP A 197 8.14 -10.32 4.61
C ASP A 197 8.98 -9.34 3.76
N ALA A 198 8.96 -9.48 2.43
CA ALA A 198 9.66 -8.59 1.52
C ALA A 198 9.10 -7.15 1.54
N LEU A 199 7.77 -6.99 1.67
CA LEU A 199 7.14 -5.67 1.80
C LEU A 199 7.45 -5.01 3.16
N VAL A 200 7.50 -5.79 4.24
CA VAL A 200 7.96 -5.29 5.54
C VAL A 200 9.44 -4.87 5.48
N ALA A 201 10.27 -5.64 4.77
CA ALA A 201 11.67 -5.24 4.54
C ALA A 201 11.75 -3.92 3.76
N CYS A 202 10.88 -3.69 2.77
CA CYS A 202 10.80 -2.41 2.05
C CYS A 202 10.52 -1.24 3.00
N GLU A 203 9.73 -1.44 4.07
CA GLU A 203 9.52 -0.42 5.10
C GLU A 203 10.81 -0.05 5.83
N ALA A 204 11.60 -1.05 6.23
CA ALA A 204 12.87 -0.87 6.91
C ALA A 204 13.90 -0.09 6.06
N TYR A 205 13.83 -0.20 4.73
CA TYR A 205 14.70 0.53 3.80
C TYR A 205 14.11 1.88 3.32
N ASP A 206 12.97 2.30 3.89
CA ASP A 206 12.21 3.49 3.49
C ASP A 206 11.90 3.52 1.98
N VAL A 207 11.50 2.37 1.44
CA VAL A 207 11.10 2.24 0.04
C VAL A 207 9.61 2.51 -0.08
N SER A 208 9.23 3.44 -0.95
CA SER A 208 7.83 3.71 -1.28
C SER A 208 7.31 2.64 -2.24
N VAL A 209 6.27 1.92 -1.85
CA VAL A 209 5.61 0.91 -2.69
C VAL A 209 4.26 1.46 -3.14
N LEU A 210 4.06 1.56 -4.44
CA LEU A 210 2.80 1.99 -5.03
C LEU A 210 2.19 0.84 -5.82
N THR A 211 1.03 0.40 -5.38
CA THR A 211 0.23 -0.61 -6.07
C THR A 211 -0.81 0.10 -6.92
N TYR A 212 -0.79 -0.16 -8.22
CA TYR A 212 -1.76 0.36 -9.17
C TYR A 212 -2.56 -0.80 -9.79
N ILE A 213 -3.89 -0.76 -9.68
CA ILE A 213 -4.77 -1.73 -10.33
C ILE A 213 -5.17 -1.15 -11.70
N PRO A 214 -4.73 -1.76 -12.82
CA PRO A 214 -4.95 -1.22 -14.16
C PRO A 214 -6.40 -1.34 -14.62
N PRO A 215 -6.77 -0.70 -15.75
CA PRO A 215 -8.09 -0.86 -16.34
C PRO A 215 -8.42 -2.31 -16.63
N PHE A 216 -9.66 -2.71 -16.36
CA PHE A 216 -10.13 -4.10 -16.39
C PHE A 216 -9.34 -5.08 -15.50
N GLY A 217 -8.42 -4.58 -14.68
CA GLY A 217 -7.66 -5.37 -13.73
C GLY A 217 -8.53 -5.82 -12.56
N GLU A 218 -8.21 -6.99 -12.03
CA GLU A 218 -8.87 -7.55 -10.87
C GLU A 218 -7.85 -7.86 -9.77
N LEU A 219 -8.17 -7.45 -8.54
CA LEU A 219 -7.41 -7.84 -7.36
C LEU A 219 -8.32 -8.50 -6.34
N ARG A 220 -8.13 -9.81 -6.11
CA ARG A 220 -9.10 -10.62 -5.36
C ARG A 220 -8.47 -11.46 -4.25
N GLY A 221 -9.30 -11.80 -3.27
CA GLY A 221 -9.04 -12.84 -2.27
C GLY A 221 -7.67 -12.74 -1.61
N GLY A 222 -6.93 -13.86 -1.59
CA GLY A 222 -5.60 -13.92 -0.99
C GLY A 222 -4.59 -12.97 -1.65
N SER A 223 -4.78 -12.62 -2.92
CA SER A 223 -3.86 -11.72 -3.59
C SER A 223 -3.93 -10.28 -3.08
N TRP A 224 -5.12 -9.86 -2.64
CA TRP A 224 -5.27 -8.58 -1.93
C TRP A 224 -4.50 -8.60 -0.61
N VAL A 225 -4.65 -9.68 0.16
CA VAL A 225 -4.11 -9.79 1.53
C VAL A 225 -2.60 -9.58 1.57
N VAL A 226 -1.85 -10.10 0.58
CA VAL A 226 -0.38 -10.03 0.58
C VAL A 226 0.19 -8.71 0.03
N ILE A 227 -0.62 -7.87 -0.63
CA ILE A 227 -0.22 -6.52 -1.09
C ILE A 227 -1.02 -5.43 -0.35
N ASP A 228 -1.71 -5.78 0.74
CA ASP A 228 -2.55 -4.82 1.43
C ASP A 228 -1.73 -3.71 2.08
N LYS A 229 -2.29 -2.50 2.10
CA LYS A 229 -1.60 -1.35 2.70
C LYS A 229 -1.38 -1.51 4.21
N GLN A 230 -2.16 -2.35 4.91
CA GLN A 230 -1.99 -2.55 6.35
C GLN A 230 -0.69 -3.25 6.72
N ILE A 231 -0.01 -3.90 5.75
CA ILE A 231 1.30 -4.53 5.99
C ILE A 231 2.33 -3.46 6.36
N ALA A 232 2.38 -2.37 5.61
CA ALA A 232 3.27 -1.24 5.85
C ALA A 232 2.55 0.08 5.51
N PRO A 233 1.74 0.62 6.43
CA PRO A 233 0.79 1.71 6.15
C PRO A 233 1.46 3.03 5.77
N ASN A 234 2.70 3.24 6.21
CA ASN A 234 3.46 4.45 5.87
C ASN A 234 4.06 4.37 4.46
N ASN A 235 4.29 3.16 3.94
CA ASN A 235 5.06 2.91 2.72
C ASN A 235 4.25 2.42 1.53
N ILE A 236 3.16 1.69 1.76
CA ILE A 236 2.33 1.11 0.72
C ILE A 236 1.12 2.01 0.44
N VAL A 237 0.96 2.40 -0.83
CA VAL A 237 -0.24 3.08 -1.31
C VAL A 237 -0.86 2.36 -2.48
N VAL A 238 -2.19 2.25 -2.44
CA VAL A 238 -2.96 1.55 -3.46
C VAL A 238 -3.83 2.55 -4.21
N PHE A 239 -3.68 2.57 -5.53
CA PHE A 239 -4.53 3.27 -6.48
C PHE A 239 -5.20 2.28 -7.42
N ALA A 240 -6.37 2.65 -7.93
CA ALA A 240 -7.13 1.78 -8.81
C ALA A 240 -7.82 2.55 -9.93
N ASP A 241 -7.86 1.96 -11.12
CA ASP A 241 -8.62 2.50 -12.25
C ASP A 241 -10.14 2.41 -11.99
N PRO A 242 -10.98 3.35 -12.49
CA PRO A 242 -12.43 3.27 -12.36
C PRO A 242 -13.06 1.96 -12.89
N THR A 243 -12.43 1.34 -13.90
CA THR A 243 -12.93 0.10 -14.52
C THR A 243 -12.44 -1.17 -13.82
N SER A 244 -11.51 -1.05 -12.88
CA SER A 244 -10.99 -2.18 -12.12
C SER A 244 -12.04 -2.82 -11.20
N ARG A 245 -11.77 -4.04 -10.73
CA ARG A 245 -12.64 -4.76 -9.79
C ARG A 245 -11.85 -5.32 -8.63
N MET A 246 -12.41 -5.24 -7.43
CA MET A 246 -11.77 -5.77 -6.23
C MET A 246 -12.78 -6.25 -5.21
N ASN A 247 -12.60 -7.48 -4.73
CA ASN A 247 -13.38 -8.06 -3.64
C ASN A 247 -12.73 -9.36 -3.18
N ILE A 248 -13.27 -9.97 -2.12
CA ILE A 248 -12.77 -11.24 -1.57
C ILE A 248 -12.94 -12.39 -2.58
N ILE A 249 -14.04 -12.41 -3.31
CA ILE A 249 -14.42 -13.49 -4.23
C ILE A 249 -14.97 -12.90 -5.52
N GLU A 250 -14.81 -13.61 -6.63
CA GLU A 250 -15.42 -13.25 -7.91
C GLU A 250 -16.97 -13.21 -7.82
N PRO A 251 -17.64 -12.39 -8.65
CA PRO A 251 -19.11 -12.30 -8.69
C PRO A 251 -19.81 -13.66 -8.79
N ALA A 252 -19.29 -14.55 -9.65
CA ALA A 252 -19.85 -15.89 -9.84
C ALA A 252 -19.74 -16.75 -8.58
N GLY A 253 -18.62 -16.64 -7.85
CA GLY A 253 -18.44 -17.31 -6.56
C GLY A 253 -19.35 -16.73 -5.47
N PHE A 254 -19.51 -15.41 -5.44
CA PHE A 254 -20.44 -14.74 -4.52
C PHE A 254 -21.88 -15.25 -4.70
N CYS A 255 -22.36 -15.32 -5.95
CA CYS A 255 -23.70 -15.83 -6.24
C CYS A 255 -23.88 -17.27 -5.76
N LYS A 256 -22.92 -18.15 -6.03
CA LYS A 256 -22.99 -19.56 -5.58
C LYS A 256 -23.07 -19.71 -4.05
N VAL A 257 -22.42 -18.83 -3.29
CA VAL A 257 -22.37 -18.94 -1.83
C VAL A 257 -23.56 -18.23 -1.18
N LYS A 258 -23.78 -16.95 -1.52
CA LYS A 258 -24.71 -16.05 -0.83
C LYS A 258 -26.03 -15.83 -1.57
N PHE A 259 -26.06 -15.92 -2.89
CA PHE A 259 -27.25 -15.63 -3.69
C PHE A 259 -27.63 -16.85 -4.54
N ARG A 260 -28.00 -17.93 -3.85
CA ARG A 260 -28.16 -19.25 -4.45
C ARG A 260 -29.40 -19.29 -5.34
N ASP A 261 -29.27 -20.01 -6.45
CA ASP A 261 -30.32 -20.18 -7.45
C ASP A 261 -31.65 -20.64 -6.84
N ASN A 262 -31.60 -21.71 -6.04
CA ASN A 262 -32.80 -22.38 -5.54
C ASN A 262 -33.57 -21.57 -4.50
N ARG A 263 -32.97 -20.52 -3.92
CA ARG A 263 -33.55 -19.78 -2.80
C ARG A 263 -33.60 -18.29 -3.08
N GLU A 264 -32.46 -17.60 -3.04
CA GLU A 264 -32.43 -16.14 -3.11
C GLU A 264 -32.82 -15.62 -4.49
N VAL A 265 -32.39 -16.30 -5.57
CA VAL A 265 -32.79 -15.94 -6.94
C VAL A 265 -34.29 -16.17 -7.12
N THR A 266 -34.81 -17.34 -6.76
CA THR A 266 -36.25 -17.65 -6.81
C THR A 266 -37.09 -16.67 -6.01
N GLN A 267 -36.66 -16.30 -4.80
CA GLN A 267 -37.34 -15.29 -3.97
C GLN A 267 -37.35 -13.92 -4.64
N THR A 268 -36.25 -13.55 -5.31
CA THR A 268 -36.15 -12.29 -6.03
C THR A 268 -37.06 -12.24 -7.24
N ILE A 269 -37.17 -13.35 -7.99
CA ILE A 269 -38.13 -13.50 -9.09
C ILE A 269 -39.56 -13.31 -8.57
N LYS A 270 -39.95 -14.05 -7.52
CA LYS A 270 -41.28 -13.96 -6.90
C LYS A 270 -41.60 -12.56 -6.36
N ARG A 271 -40.58 -11.79 -5.95
CA ARG A 271 -40.73 -10.43 -5.42
C ARG A 271 -40.90 -9.37 -6.50
N LEU A 272 -40.30 -9.54 -7.68
CA LEU A 272 -40.21 -8.51 -8.71
C LEU A 272 -41.16 -8.77 -9.90
N ASP A 273 -41.41 -10.03 -10.25
CA ASP A 273 -42.26 -10.38 -11.39
C ASP A 273 -43.76 -10.16 -11.08
N GLN A 274 -44.39 -9.31 -11.87
CA GLN A 274 -45.79 -8.90 -11.66
C GLN A 274 -46.79 -10.04 -11.88
N GLN A 275 -46.52 -10.97 -12.79
CA GLN A 275 -47.43 -12.09 -13.09
C GLN A 275 -47.43 -13.08 -11.93
N ILE A 276 -46.25 -13.41 -11.39
CA ILE A 276 -46.14 -14.27 -10.22
C ILE A 276 -46.82 -13.63 -9.01
N ILE A 277 -46.70 -12.32 -8.81
CA ILE A 277 -47.41 -11.61 -7.71
C ILE A 277 -48.93 -11.71 -7.89
N GLN A 278 -49.44 -11.55 -9.12
CA GLN A 278 -50.87 -11.68 -9.41
C GLN A 278 -51.37 -13.11 -9.16
N TRP A 279 -50.67 -14.13 -9.65
CA TRP A 279 -51.01 -15.52 -9.40
C TRP A 279 -50.92 -15.89 -7.92
N GLN A 280 -49.96 -15.33 -7.19
CA GLN A 280 -49.86 -15.54 -5.75
C GLN A 280 -51.06 -14.95 -4.99
N LYS A 281 -51.54 -13.75 -5.38
CA LYS A 281 -52.78 -13.19 -4.83
C LYS A 281 -54.00 -14.05 -5.15
N GLN A 282 -54.09 -14.55 -6.38
CA GLN A 282 -55.19 -15.45 -6.78
C GLN A 282 -55.17 -16.77 -5.97
N ILE A 283 -53.99 -17.30 -5.66
CA ILE A 283 -53.87 -18.48 -4.77
C ILE A 283 -54.40 -18.18 -3.36
N ASP A 284 -54.20 -16.96 -2.86
CA ASP A 284 -54.66 -16.55 -1.53
C ASP A 284 -56.19 -16.31 -1.50
N GLU A 285 -56.80 -15.88 -2.62
CA GLU A 285 -58.25 -15.60 -2.76
C GLU A 285 -59.09 -16.84 -3.09
N THR A 286 -58.55 -17.81 -3.83
CA THR A 286 -59.27 -19.02 -4.26
C THR A 286 -59.40 -20.04 -3.11
N GLU A 287 -60.53 -20.74 -3.01
CA GLU A 287 -60.72 -21.86 -2.05
C GLU A 287 -60.51 -23.26 -2.67
N SER A 288 -60.69 -23.39 -3.99
CA SER A 288 -60.56 -24.66 -4.73
C SER A 288 -59.11 -25.18 -4.77
N ALA A 289 -58.91 -26.46 -4.43
CA ALA A 289 -57.60 -27.09 -4.40
C ALA A 289 -56.97 -27.30 -5.79
N ASP A 290 -57.79 -27.62 -6.80
CA ASP A 290 -57.32 -27.90 -8.16
C ASP A 290 -56.83 -26.61 -8.86
N GLU A 291 -57.51 -25.49 -8.64
CA GLU A 291 -57.10 -24.18 -9.17
C GLU A 291 -55.79 -23.72 -8.53
N LYS A 292 -55.62 -23.92 -7.21
CA LYS A 292 -54.35 -23.63 -6.51
C LYS A 292 -53.18 -24.42 -7.09
N LEU A 293 -53.36 -25.72 -7.35
CA LEU A 293 -52.33 -26.56 -7.96
C LEU A 293 -51.97 -26.10 -9.36
N SER A 294 -52.95 -25.70 -10.16
CA SER A 294 -52.72 -25.19 -11.52
C SER A 294 -51.91 -23.89 -11.51
N LEU A 295 -52.25 -22.93 -10.63
CA LEU A 295 -51.54 -21.66 -10.48
C LEU A 295 -50.11 -21.87 -9.94
N GLN A 296 -49.93 -22.79 -9.00
CA GLN A 296 -48.60 -23.17 -8.52
C GLN A 296 -47.72 -23.75 -9.64
N SER A 297 -48.29 -24.59 -10.51
CA SER A 297 -47.57 -25.12 -11.68
C SER A 297 -47.16 -24.01 -12.65
N MET A 298 -48.03 -23.03 -12.89
CA MET A 298 -47.72 -21.86 -13.73
C MET A 298 -46.59 -21.00 -13.13
N ILE A 299 -46.62 -20.77 -11.81
CA ILE A 299 -45.55 -20.07 -11.10
C ILE A 299 -44.22 -20.80 -11.25
N VAL A 300 -44.19 -22.13 -11.09
CA VAL A 300 -42.95 -22.90 -11.23
C VAL A 300 -42.38 -22.78 -12.65
N LYS A 301 -43.22 -22.96 -13.69
CA LYS A 301 -42.79 -22.80 -15.09
C LYS A 301 -42.21 -21.41 -15.36
N ARG A 302 -42.88 -20.37 -14.86
CA ARG A 302 -42.43 -18.98 -15.03
C ARG A 302 -41.12 -18.69 -14.31
N VAL A 303 -40.93 -19.25 -13.11
CA VAL A 303 -39.67 -19.15 -12.38
C VAL A 303 -38.53 -19.81 -13.17
N ASP A 304 -38.76 -20.99 -13.77
CA ASP A 304 -37.76 -21.69 -14.56
C ASP A 304 -37.39 -20.91 -15.83
N GLU A 305 -38.35 -20.29 -16.52
CA GLU A 305 -38.12 -19.41 -17.66
C GLU A 305 -37.23 -18.20 -17.31
N LEU A 306 -37.53 -17.53 -16.20
CA LEU A 306 -36.84 -16.30 -15.77
C LEU A 306 -35.48 -16.58 -15.11
N MET A 307 -35.21 -17.82 -14.74
CA MET A 307 -34.04 -18.21 -13.96
C MET A 307 -32.72 -17.75 -14.60
N ALA A 308 -32.57 -17.94 -15.92
CA ALA A 308 -31.32 -17.60 -16.62
C ALA A 308 -31.02 -16.09 -16.61
N ASP A 309 -32.05 -15.25 -16.77
CA ASP A 309 -31.88 -13.80 -16.78
C ASP A 309 -31.65 -13.26 -15.37
N TYR A 310 -32.36 -13.77 -14.37
CA TYR A 310 -32.13 -13.37 -12.98
C TYR A 310 -30.77 -13.83 -12.45
N LYS A 311 -30.18 -14.91 -12.98
CA LYS A 311 -28.77 -15.24 -12.73
C LYS A 311 -27.82 -14.17 -13.26
N ARG A 312 -28.07 -13.62 -14.45
CA ARG A 312 -27.29 -12.48 -14.98
C ARG A 312 -27.46 -11.22 -14.12
N VAL A 313 -28.68 -10.96 -13.65
CA VAL A 313 -28.96 -9.86 -12.70
C VAL A 313 -28.23 -10.07 -11.38
N ALA A 314 -28.22 -11.29 -10.84
CA ALA A 314 -27.49 -11.63 -9.63
C ALA A 314 -25.97 -11.41 -9.78
N LEU A 315 -25.40 -11.83 -10.91
CA LEU A 315 -24.00 -11.56 -11.24
C LEU A 315 -23.73 -10.06 -11.29
N LYS A 316 -24.61 -9.29 -11.96
CA LYS A 316 -24.44 -7.84 -12.03
C LYS A 316 -24.55 -7.17 -10.67
N PHE A 317 -25.47 -7.63 -9.84
CA PHE A 317 -25.62 -7.18 -8.46
C PHE A 317 -24.36 -7.43 -7.62
N ALA A 318 -23.71 -8.58 -7.81
CA ALA A 318 -22.44 -8.88 -7.17
C ALA A 318 -21.31 -7.97 -7.69
N GLU A 319 -21.20 -7.77 -9.02
CA GLU A 319 -20.20 -6.86 -9.62
C GLU A 319 -20.27 -5.42 -9.10
N LEU A 320 -21.47 -4.92 -8.77
CA LEU A 320 -21.62 -3.56 -8.22
C LEU A 320 -20.89 -3.38 -6.88
N GLN A 321 -20.72 -4.45 -6.12
CA GLN A 321 -20.00 -4.45 -4.83
C GLN A 321 -18.48 -4.45 -5.00
N ASP A 322 -18.00 -4.75 -6.21
CA ASP A 322 -16.58 -4.88 -6.53
C ASP A 322 -15.97 -3.57 -7.04
N THR A 323 -16.74 -2.49 -7.04
CA THR A 323 -16.33 -1.19 -7.58
C THR A 323 -15.24 -0.52 -6.72
N PRO A 324 -14.27 0.15 -7.34
CA PRO A 324 -13.17 0.82 -6.62
C PRO A 324 -13.68 1.95 -5.72
N TYR A 325 -14.79 2.60 -6.08
CA TYR A 325 -15.41 3.67 -5.28
C TYR A 325 -15.79 3.19 -3.87
N ARG A 326 -16.35 1.98 -3.76
CA ARG A 326 -16.64 1.38 -2.46
C ARG A 326 -15.36 1.14 -1.66
N ALA A 327 -14.25 0.79 -2.31
CA ALA A 327 -12.98 0.59 -1.64
C ALA A 327 -12.37 1.91 -1.13
N VAL A 328 -12.60 3.04 -1.81
CA VAL A 328 -12.25 4.39 -1.30
C VAL A 328 -13.09 4.73 -0.07
N GLU A 329 -14.42 4.53 -0.13
CA GLU A 329 -15.31 4.81 1.00
C GLU A 329 -14.96 3.98 2.23
N LYS A 330 -14.53 2.73 2.02
CA LYS A 330 -14.02 1.86 3.08
C LYS A 330 -12.60 2.22 3.54
N GLY A 331 -11.96 3.18 2.88
CA GLY A 331 -10.60 3.61 3.17
C GLY A 331 -9.57 2.52 2.96
N VAL A 332 -9.77 1.59 2.02
CA VAL A 332 -8.79 0.53 1.70
C VAL A 332 -7.81 1.01 0.64
N ILE A 333 -8.30 1.72 -0.38
CA ILE A 333 -7.46 2.38 -1.40
C ILE A 333 -7.36 3.89 -1.15
N GLY A 334 -6.31 4.52 -1.66
CA GLY A 334 -6.09 5.96 -1.50
C GLY A 334 -7.00 6.81 -2.39
N ALA A 335 -7.06 6.49 -3.68
CA ALA A 335 -7.89 7.21 -4.65
C ALA A 335 -8.19 6.33 -5.88
N VAL A 336 -9.28 6.67 -6.58
CA VAL A 336 -9.56 6.16 -7.93
C VAL A 336 -8.83 7.06 -8.93
N LEU A 337 -8.04 6.46 -9.82
CA LEU A 337 -7.15 7.16 -10.74
C LEU A 337 -7.28 6.56 -12.15
N PRO A 338 -7.87 7.30 -13.11
CA PRO A 338 -7.91 6.88 -14.51
C PRO A 338 -6.51 6.61 -15.05
N PHE A 339 -6.38 5.57 -15.88
CA PHE A 339 -5.08 5.18 -16.44
C PHE A 339 -4.39 6.29 -17.23
N THR A 340 -5.15 7.11 -17.97
CA THR A 340 -4.63 8.23 -18.78
C THR A 340 -3.78 9.20 -17.97
N ASP A 341 -4.24 9.52 -16.75
CA ASP A 341 -3.66 10.55 -15.89
C ASP A 341 -2.75 9.94 -14.81
N SER A 342 -2.59 8.61 -14.84
CA SER A 342 -1.94 7.87 -13.77
C SER A 342 -0.45 8.21 -13.64
N ARG A 343 0.24 8.47 -14.75
CA ARG A 343 1.67 8.80 -14.80
C ARG A 343 2.02 9.97 -13.88
N MET A 344 1.36 11.12 -14.05
CA MET A 344 1.63 12.34 -13.29
C MET A 344 1.35 12.13 -11.80
N ARG A 345 0.21 11.50 -11.46
CA ARG A 345 -0.18 11.27 -10.07
C ARG A 345 0.76 10.29 -9.36
N ILE A 346 1.17 9.21 -10.02
CA ILE A 346 2.13 8.23 -9.49
C ILE A 346 3.50 8.90 -9.28
N TYR A 347 3.95 9.74 -10.21
CA TYR A 347 5.21 10.47 -10.09
C TYR A 347 5.24 11.37 -8.84
N TRP A 348 4.25 12.24 -8.67
CA TRP A 348 4.18 13.14 -7.50
C TRP A 348 4.01 12.37 -6.19
N SER A 349 3.26 11.27 -6.23
CA SER A 349 3.09 10.34 -5.11
C SER A 349 4.44 9.75 -4.66
N PHE A 350 5.30 9.33 -5.60
CA PHE A 350 6.65 8.87 -5.27
C PHE A 350 7.54 10.01 -4.77
N ARG A 351 7.57 11.15 -5.46
CA ARG A 351 8.39 12.30 -5.03
C ARG A 351 8.07 12.76 -3.62
N ARG A 352 6.79 12.91 -3.30
CA ARG A 352 6.32 13.24 -1.94
C ARG A 352 6.90 12.28 -0.91
N ARG A 353 6.76 10.97 -1.11
CA ARG A 353 7.21 9.96 -0.13
C ARG A 353 8.71 9.93 0.00
N MET A 354 9.45 9.99 -1.11
CA MET A 354 10.90 10.05 -1.07
C MET A 354 11.38 11.26 -0.26
N ALA A 355 10.78 12.44 -0.46
CA ALA A 355 11.12 13.64 0.28
C ALA A 355 10.73 13.55 1.77
N VAL A 356 9.52 13.06 2.08
CA VAL A 356 9.06 12.86 3.46
C VAL A 356 9.91 11.83 4.20
N TYR A 357 10.29 10.72 3.55
CA TYR A 357 11.15 9.70 4.16
C TYR A 357 12.57 10.20 4.43
N ALA A 358 13.11 11.05 3.55
CA ALA A 358 14.38 11.71 3.82
C ALA A 358 14.31 12.57 5.10
N LEU A 359 13.20 13.29 5.31
CA LEU A 359 12.96 14.04 6.55
C LEU A 359 12.73 13.12 7.76
N ARG A 360 11.97 12.03 7.58
CA ARG A 360 11.70 11.01 8.60
C ARG A 360 12.99 10.40 9.14
N ARG A 361 13.92 10.01 8.25
CA ARG A 361 15.25 9.51 8.62
C ARG A 361 16.01 10.52 9.48
N LYS A 362 16.02 11.79 9.08
CA LYS A 362 16.66 12.86 9.85
C LYS A 362 16.00 13.03 11.22
N TYR A 363 14.67 12.96 11.29
CA TYR A 363 13.92 13.05 12.53
C TYR A 363 14.28 11.92 13.51
N VAL A 364 14.23 10.67 13.06
CA VAL A 364 14.56 9.49 13.87
C VAL A 364 16.04 9.49 14.30
N THR A 365 16.94 9.98 13.45
CA THR A 365 18.36 10.14 13.81
C THR A 365 18.53 11.11 14.99
N LEU A 366 17.67 12.14 15.08
CA LEU A 366 17.72 13.15 16.15
C LEU A 366 16.95 12.72 17.41
N SER A 367 15.88 11.95 17.25
CA SER A 367 15.06 11.39 18.33
C SER A 367 14.87 9.88 18.11
N PRO A 368 15.83 9.04 18.55
CA PRO A 368 15.76 7.60 18.37
C PRO A 368 14.60 6.90 19.09
N SER A 369 13.93 7.56 20.04
CA SER A 369 12.80 7.00 20.77
C SER A 369 11.46 7.11 20.03
N THR A 370 11.39 7.88 18.95
CA THR A 370 10.13 8.14 18.22
C THR A 370 9.92 7.10 17.13
N THR A 371 8.69 6.61 16.98
CA THR A 371 8.34 5.65 15.92
C THR A 371 8.27 6.35 14.55
N LEU A 372 8.39 5.57 13.46
CA LEU A 372 8.32 6.10 12.08
C LEU A 372 6.99 6.81 11.80
N SER A 373 5.89 6.25 12.30
CA SER A 373 4.56 6.81 12.10
C SER A 373 4.37 8.14 12.84
N GLU A 374 4.83 8.23 14.09
CA GLU A 374 4.79 9.49 14.85
C GLU A 374 5.67 10.56 14.21
N ALA A 375 6.86 10.19 13.75
CA ALA A 375 7.76 11.12 13.05
C ALA A 375 7.10 11.68 11.78
N GLU A 376 6.42 10.83 11.02
CA GLU A 376 5.67 11.25 9.83
C GLU A 376 4.52 12.18 10.19
N GLN A 377 3.72 11.87 11.22
CA GLN A 377 2.65 12.75 11.70
C GLN A 377 3.17 14.13 12.12
N CYS A 378 4.30 14.20 12.83
CA CYS A 378 4.94 15.46 13.19
C CYS A 378 5.39 16.27 11.96
N ILE A 379 5.95 15.60 10.95
CA ILE A 379 6.37 16.25 9.70
C ILE A 379 5.13 16.78 8.95
N MET A 380 4.04 16.01 8.91
CA MET A 380 2.80 16.45 8.27
C MET A 380 2.17 17.63 9.02
N ALA A 381 2.22 17.64 10.36
CA ALA A 381 1.79 18.79 11.16
C ALA A 381 2.62 20.05 10.87
N TRP A 382 3.94 19.90 10.64
CA TRP A 382 4.77 21.03 10.22
C TRP A 382 4.39 21.57 8.83
N ALA A 383 3.91 20.72 7.94
CA ALA A 383 3.39 21.14 6.64
C ALA A 383 2.09 21.94 6.80
N GLU A 384 1.20 21.49 7.70
CA GLU A 384 -0.05 22.19 8.02
C GLU A 384 0.21 23.55 8.67
N ASP A 385 1.16 23.64 9.61
CA ASP A 385 1.60 24.90 10.23
C ASP A 385 2.15 25.89 9.20
N ASP A 386 2.80 25.39 8.15
CA ASP A 386 3.31 26.19 7.03
C ASP A 386 2.22 26.53 6.00
N GLY A 387 0.97 26.08 6.22
CA GLY A 387 -0.18 26.34 5.36
C GLY A 387 -0.24 25.48 4.09
N VAL A 388 0.47 24.36 4.05
CA VAL A 388 0.49 23.42 2.92
C VAL A 388 -0.69 22.45 3.02
N ASP A 389 -1.41 22.26 1.92
CA ASP A 389 -2.45 21.23 1.83
C ASP A 389 -1.83 19.83 1.81
N THR A 390 -2.03 19.06 2.89
CA THR A 390 -1.48 17.71 3.06
C THR A 390 -2.08 16.66 2.12
N LYS A 391 -3.19 17.00 1.44
CA LYS A 391 -3.82 16.14 0.43
C LYS A 391 -3.18 16.25 -0.94
N ASP A 392 -2.54 17.38 -1.25
CA ASP A 392 -1.92 17.62 -2.55
C ASP A 392 -0.47 17.11 -2.58
N ASP A 393 -0.25 16.00 -3.27
CA ASP A 393 1.07 15.36 -3.38
C ASP A 393 2.14 16.30 -3.94
N LYS A 394 1.79 17.17 -4.89
CA LYS A 394 2.75 18.06 -5.54
C LYS A 394 3.27 19.11 -4.56
N ARG A 395 2.37 19.79 -3.84
CA ARG A 395 2.76 20.83 -2.88
C ARG A 395 3.56 20.28 -1.71
N VAL A 396 3.21 19.10 -1.21
CA VAL A 396 3.97 18.46 -0.13
C VAL A 396 5.37 18.06 -0.62
N ALA A 397 5.48 17.53 -1.84
CA ALA A 397 6.78 17.20 -2.44
C ALA A 397 7.66 18.45 -2.59
N GLU A 398 7.13 19.52 -3.19
CA GLU A 398 7.86 20.79 -3.37
C GLU A 398 8.29 21.40 -2.02
N TRP A 399 7.40 21.41 -1.02
CA TRP A 399 7.69 21.89 0.33
C TRP A 399 8.82 21.10 1.01
N ALA A 400 8.81 19.77 0.87
CA ALA A 400 9.82 18.90 1.45
C ALA A 400 11.17 18.99 0.71
N GLU A 401 11.15 19.12 -0.63
CA GLU A 401 12.35 19.23 -1.47
C GLU A 401 13.07 20.59 -1.32
N GLN A 402 12.33 21.70 -1.28
CA GLN A 402 12.87 23.07 -1.15
C GLN A 402 13.79 23.27 0.07
N ARG A 403 13.73 22.35 1.05
CA ARG A 403 14.43 22.45 2.33
C ARG A 403 15.62 21.47 2.43
N GLY A 404 15.81 20.62 1.42
CA GLY A 404 17.03 19.83 1.23
C GLY A 404 18.17 20.62 0.59
N GLN A 405 17.84 21.72 -0.10
CA GLN A 405 18.80 22.63 -0.76
C GLN A 405 19.08 23.86 0.12
N GLU A 406 20.36 24.18 0.30
CA GLU A 406 20.92 25.14 1.26
C GLU A 406 20.58 26.62 1.01
N SER A 407 19.31 27.01 1.06
CA SER A 407 18.91 28.42 1.00
C SER A 407 17.95 28.79 2.14
N HIS A 408 17.83 30.10 2.44
CA HIS A 408 17.33 30.77 3.66
C HIS A 408 16.19 30.11 4.48
N HIS A 409 15.33 29.28 3.86
CA HIS A 409 14.33 28.44 4.51
C HIS A 409 14.89 27.22 5.27
N ALA A 410 16.17 26.86 5.08
CA ALA A 410 16.87 25.87 5.91
C ALA A 410 16.85 26.25 7.40
N SER A 411 16.76 27.55 7.73
CA SER A 411 16.73 28.05 9.11
C SER A 411 15.51 27.56 9.91
N THR A 412 14.31 27.52 9.34
CA THR A 412 13.10 27.08 10.06
C THR A 412 13.10 25.58 10.34
N PHE A 413 13.48 24.76 9.36
CA PHE A 413 13.57 23.32 9.55
C PHE A 413 14.77 22.93 10.41
N ALA A 414 15.94 23.55 10.23
CA ALA A 414 17.07 23.36 11.13
C ALA A 414 16.70 23.77 12.57
N HIS A 415 15.92 24.84 12.74
CA HIS A 415 15.36 25.21 14.03
C HIS A 415 14.43 24.12 14.56
N ARG A 416 13.44 23.65 13.79
CA ARG A 416 12.52 22.56 14.17
C ARG A 416 13.29 21.30 14.58
N PHE A 417 14.26 20.87 13.79
CA PHE A 417 15.14 19.74 14.10
C PHE A 417 16.00 19.98 15.35
N SER A 418 16.50 21.21 15.56
CA SER A 418 17.22 21.57 16.79
C SER A 418 16.32 21.51 18.02
N VAL A 419 15.04 21.89 17.88
CA VAL A 419 14.04 21.79 18.94
C VAL A 419 13.77 20.33 19.25
N VAL A 420 13.52 19.49 18.24
CA VAL A 420 13.32 18.03 18.43
C VAL A 420 14.52 17.42 19.17
N ARG A 421 15.74 17.73 18.74
CA ARG A 421 16.96 17.24 19.40
C ARG A 421 17.06 17.72 20.85
N ARG A 422 16.78 18.99 21.12
CA ARG A 422 16.80 19.55 22.49
C ARG A 422 15.76 18.87 23.38
N THR A 423 14.54 18.71 22.89
CA THR A 423 13.45 18.05 23.62
C THR A 423 13.81 16.60 23.94
N TYR A 424 14.38 15.87 22.98
CA TYR A 424 14.86 14.49 23.21
C TYR A 424 15.98 14.43 24.26
N ILE A 425 16.96 15.33 24.19
CA ILE A 425 18.03 15.40 25.21
C ILE A 425 17.44 15.72 26.59
N GLN A 426 16.49 16.66 26.67
CA GLN A 426 15.83 17.01 27.92
C GLN A 426 15.06 15.83 28.52
N SER A 427 14.25 15.12 27.74
CA SER A 427 13.52 13.94 28.22
C SER A 427 14.47 12.85 28.69
N ARG A 428 15.57 12.61 27.96
CA ARG A 428 16.57 11.60 28.34
C ARG A 428 17.32 11.97 29.62
N VAL A 429 17.65 13.25 29.82
CA VAL A 429 18.29 13.73 31.05
C VAL A 429 17.33 13.58 32.24
N LEU A 430 16.04 13.87 32.08
CA LEU A 430 15.03 13.70 33.12
C LEU A 430 14.86 12.22 33.50
N GLU A 431 14.83 11.31 32.52
CA GLU A 431 14.77 9.87 32.74
C GLU A 431 16.02 9.34 33.48
N LEU A 432 17.21 9.80 33.10
CA LEU A 432 18.44 9.42 33.80
C LEU A 432 18.48 9.97 35.23
N ALA A 433 17.94 11.17 35.45
CA ALA A 433 17.79 11.76 36.77
C ALA A 433 16.79 10.99 37.63
N SER A 434 15.66 10.51 37.11
CA SER A 434 14.73 9.70 37.91
C SER A 434 15.38 8.38 38.39
N ASN A 435 16.26 7.80 37.57
CA ASN A 435 16.83 6.47 37.81
C ASN A 435 18.07 6.48 38.73
N SER A 436 18.79 7.60 38.86
CA SER A 436 20.01 7.68 39.68
C SER A 436 20.03 8.88 40.62
N SER A 437 20.32 8.65 41.90
CA SER A 437 20.47 9.72 42.91
C SER A 437 21.64 10.67 42.58
N THR A 438 22.72 10.15 41.99
CA THR A 438 23.87 10.94 41.54
C THR A 438 23.49 11.85 40.37
N ALA A 439 22.66 11.37 39.44
CA ALA A 439 22.19 12.16 38.30
C ALA A 439 21.22 13.28 38.73
N ARG A 440 20.41 13.08 39.77
CA ARG A 440 19.59 14.18 40.33
C ARG A 440 20.43 15.32 40.88
N SER A 441 21.50 14.98 41.60
CA SER A 441 22.40 15.98 42.18
C SER A 441 23.11 16.80 41.10
N THR A 442 23.58 16.15 40.02
CA THR A 442 24.25 16.85 38.91
C THR A 442 23.31 17.72 38.09
N VAL A 443 22.07 17.26 37.84
CA VAL A 443 21.04 18.06 37.15
C VAL A 443 20.63 19.27 38.00
N ALA A 444 20.47 19.11 39.31
CA ALA A 444 20.20 20.21 40.22
C ALA A 444 21.34 21.24 40.25
N ALA A 445 22.59 20.78 40.24
CA ALA A 445 23.76 21.66 40.16
C ALA A 445 23.83 22.44 38.83
N LEU A 446 23.55 21.79 37.69
CA LEU A 446 23.49 22.44 36.38
C LEU A 446 22.37 23.48 36.28
N ALA A 447 21.18 23.17 36.83
CA ALA A 447 20.07 24.11 36.90
C ALA A 447 20.41 25.34 37.76
N ALA A 448 21.13 25.14 38.88
CA ALA A 448 21.62 26.22 39.73
C ALA A 448 22.67 27.11 39.04
N ILE A 449 23.52 26.55 38.17
CA ILE A 449 24.52 27.29 37.39
C ILE A 449 23.86 28.12 36.28
N GLN A 450 22.81 27.60 35.64
CA GLN A 450 22.07 28.34 34.62
C GLN A 450 21.27 29.51 35.21
N SER A 451 20.67 29.35 36.39
CA SER A 451 19.95 30.42 37.07
C SER A 451 20.89 31.54 37.57
N THR A 452 22.11 31.18 38.01
CA THR A 452 23.14 32.18 38.39
C THR A 452 23.77 32.88 37.18
N SER A 453 23.94 32.19 36.04
CA SER A 453 24.47 32.81 34.81
C SER A 453 23.46 33.74 34.10
N GLY A 454 22.15 33.51 34.26
CA GLY A 454 21.10 34.40 33.74
C GLY A 454 21.03 35.77 34.44
N ALA A 455 21.53 35.87 35.68
CA ALA A 455 21.54 37.11 36.45
C ALA A 455 22.64 38.11 36.00
N LEU A 456 23.67 37.65 35.28
CA LEU A 456 24.84 38.45 34.90
C LEU A 456 24.67 39.25 33.59
N ARG A 457 23.53 39.16 32.90
CA ARG A 457 23.30 39.84 31.61
C ARG A 457 22.34 41.04 31.64
N ARG A 458 22.06 41.61 32.82
CA ARG A 458 21.38 42.90 32.97
C ARG A 458 22.31 43.92 33.61
N THR A 459 23.21 44.52 32.83
CA THR A 459 23.81 45.81 33.17
C THR A 459 22.98 46.92 32.49
N PRO A 460 22.63 48.01 33.19
CA PRO A 460 21.86 49.10 32.61
C PRO A 460 22.77 50.01 31.78
N LEU A 461 22.37 50.32 30.53
CA LEU A 461 22.92 51.44 29.77
C LEU A 461 22.35 52.76 30.32
N PRO A 462 23.15 53.84 30.44
CA PRO A 462 22.61 55.13 30.84
C PRO A 462 21.99 55.81 29.62
N THR A 463 20.71 56.16 29.70
CA THR A 463 20.10 57.12 28.77
C THR A 463 19.41 58.20 29.56
N ASN A 464 19.88 59.42 29.33
CA ASN A 464 19.28 60.65 29.77
C ASN A 464 18.36 61.15 28.64
N VAL A 465 17.24 61.77 29.02
CA VAL A 465 16.36 62.65 28.22
C VAL A 465 15.22 62.00 27.39
N GLU A 466 14.01 62.20 27.92
CA GLU A 466 12.69 62.52 27.32
C GLU A 466 12.13 61.78 26.10
N GLY A 467 10.89 61.26 26.26
CA GLY A 467 9.86 61.35 25.20
C GLY A 467 9.08 60.08 24.86
N LYS A 468 7.81 60.03 25.33
CA LYS A 468 6.61 59.39 24.74
C LYS A 468 6.51 57.85 24.63
N ASN A 469 5.60 57.32 25.46
CA ASN A 469 4.64 56.21 25.30
C ASN A 469 4.71 55.30 24.04
N SER A 470 5.00 54.02 24.28
CA SER A 470 4.11 52.89 23.89
C SER A 470 4.54 51.59 24.59
N LYS A 471 3.78 51.10 25.58
CA LYS A 471 4.02 49.81 26.27
C LYS A 471 3.31 48.67 25.54
N VAL A 472 4.09 47.73 25.00
CA VAL A 472 3.67 46.39 24.61
C VAL A 472 3.73 45.47 25.83
N ARG A 473 2.67 44.67 26.05
CA ARG A 473 2.55 43.69 27.14
C ARG A 473 3.48 42.50 26.90
N SER A 474 4.39 42.23 27.83
CA SER A 474 5.08 40.94 27.98
C SER A 474 4.35 40.09 29.02
N VAL A 475 3.90 38.90 28.63
CA VAL A 475 3.32 37.90 29.52
C VAL A 475 4.46 37.14 30.21
N SER A 476 4.46 37.17 31.54
CA SER A 476 5.32 36.40 32.44
C SER A 476 4.83 34.96 32.56
N VAL A 477 5.74 34.00 32.46
CA VAL A 477 5.49 32.59 32.82
C VAL A 477 6.23 32.34 34.13
N ASP A 478 5.52 32.53 35.25
CA ASP A 478 5.90 32.02 36.56
C ASP A 478 5.07 30.76 36.84
N ALA A 479 5.74 29.65 37.19
CA ALA A 479 5.37 28.73 38.27
C ALA A 479 6.06 27.36 38.08
N PHE A 480 7.16 27.14 38.81
CA PHE A 480 7.52 25.81 39.30
C PHE A 480 8.22 25.96 40.65
N SER A 481 7.46 25.72 41.72
CA SER A 481 7.98 25.41 43.06
C SER A 481 7.37 24.07 43.48
N ALA A 482 8.22 23.06 43.64
CA ALA A 482 7.86 21.79 44.24
C ALA A 482 7.97 21.91 45.76
N SER A 483 6.88 21.66 46.49
CA SER A 483 6.89 21.41 47.92
C SER A 483 6.62 19.92 48.16
N SER A 484 7.57 19.25 48.78
CA SER A 484 7.41 17.92 49.38
C SER A 484 6.97 18.07 50.83
N ASP A 485 5.83 17.50 51.19
CA ASP A 485 5.52 17.16 52.58
C ASP A 485 4.70 15.86 52.63
N VAL A 486 5.08 15.00 53.57
CA VAL A 486 4.49 13.69 53.86
C VAL A 486 3.83 13.77 55.24
N SER A 487 2.52 13.46 55.33
CA SER A 487 1.95 12.74 56.49
C SER A 487 0.49 12.30 56.27
N THR A 488 0.32 10.98 56.19
CA THR A 488 -0.72 10.08 56.74
C THR A 488 -2.16 10.54 57.07
N HIS A 489 -3.08 9.66 56.65
CA HIS A 489 -4.44 9.32 57.12
C HIS A 489 -5.67 10.08 56.58
N GLY A 490 -6.53 9.31 55.88
CA GLY A 490 -7.96 9.60 55.73
C GLY A 490 -8.54 9.28 54.35
N SER A 491 -8.96 8.03 54.10
CA SER A 491 -10.05 7.72 53.15
C SER A 491 -11.33 8.47 53.59
N PRO A 492 -12.32 8.85 52.74
CA PRO A 492 -12.93 7.97 51.72
C PRO A 492 -13.55 8.66 50.46
N VAL A 493 -14.22 7.82 49.65
CA VAL A 493 -15.32 8.10 48.69
C VAL A 493 -14.94 8.45 47.24
N LEU A 494 -15.00 7.42 46.38
CA LEU A 494 -15.25 7.55 44.94
C LEU A 494 -16.76 7.77 44.71
N VAL A 495 -17.11 8.87 44.04
CA VAL A 495 -18.41 9.07 43.38
C VAL A 495 -18.20 8.81 41.89
N SER A 496 -18.93 7.84 41.37
CA SER A 496 -19.10 7.53 39.96
C SER A 496 -20.12 8.48 39.30
N PRO A 497 -20.06 8.71 37.98
CA PRO A 497 -21.25 8.84 37.15
C PRO A 497 -21.50 7.46 36.51
N GLY A 498 -22.64 6.80 36.70
CA GLY A 498 -23.98 7.29 36.37
C GLY A 498 -24.40 6.60 35.08
N ALA A 499 -25.00 5.41 35.22
CA ALA A 499 -25.54 4.59 34.16
C ALA A 499 -26.99 4.98 33.85
N ASP A 500 -27.44 4.71 32.62
CA ASP A 500 -28.82 4.39 32.21
C ASP A 500 -28.70 3.71 30.83
N ASP A 501 -29.40 2.66 30.43
CA ASP A 501 -30.15 1.61 31.12
C ASP A 501 -30.38 0.50 30.06
N MET A 502 -30.78 -0.69 30.53
CA MET A 502 -31.51 -1.75 29.80
C MET A 502 -30.78 -2.86 29.03
N THR A 503 -30.58 -3.94 29.81
CA THR A 503 -31.19 -5.28 29.64
C THR A 503 -30.49 -6.41 28.87
N HIS A 504 -30.35 -7.50 29.64
CA HIS A 504 -30.52 -8.92 29.29
C HIS A 504 -29.31 -9.80 28.89
N ARG A 505 -28.83 -10.55 29.91
CA ARG A 505 -28.80 -12.03 29.99
C ARG A 505 -28.08 -12.82 28.87
N ARG A 506 -26.90 -13.38 29.16
CA ARG A 506 -26.67 -14.80 29.58
C ARG A 506 -25.20 -15.25 29.49
N ARG A 507 -24.71 -15.76 30.63
CA ARG A 507 -23.82 -16.93 30.89
C ARG A 507 -22.82 -17.37 29.80
N CYS A 508 -21.52 -17.27 30.13
CA CYS A 508 -20.52 -18.27 29.76
C CYS A 508 -20.01 -18.96 31.02
N VAL A 509 -20.01 -20.29 30.96
CA VAL A 509 -19.61 -21.24 32.01
C VAL A 509 -18.10 -21.47 31.92
N SER A 510 -17.46 -21.45 33.08
CA SER A 510 -16.10 -21.91 33.33
C SER A 510 -16.03 -23.43 33.43
N SER A 511 -14.96 -24.06 32.93
CA SER A 511 -14.38 -25.23 33.59
C SER A 511 -12.92 -25.44 33.16
N VAL A 512 -12.06 -25.44 34.17
CA VAL A 512 -10.66 -25.87 34.21
C VAL A 512 -10.63 -27.33 34.71
N GLY A 513 -9.60 -28.09 34.32
CA GLY A 513 -9.17 -29.35 34.96
C GLY A 513 -8.97 -30.46 33.94
N ALA A 514 -7.74 -30.86 33.58
CA ALA A 514 -6.78 -31.66 34.36
C ALA A 514 -7.27 -33.10 34.59
N GLU A 515 -6.88 -34.00 33.68
CA GLU A 515 -6.09 -35.22 33.90
C GLU A 515 -5.59 -35.76 32.54
#